data_AF-A0A6V7LCB1-F1
#
_entry.id   AF-A0A6V7LCB1-F1
#
_cell.length_a   1.000
_cell.length_b   1.000
_cell.length_c   1.000
_cell.angle_alpha   90.00
_cell.angle_beta   90.00
_cell.angle_gamma   90.00
#
_symmetry.space_group_name_H-M   'P 1'
#
loop_
_entity.id
_entity.type
_entity.pdbx_description
1 polymer ?
#
loop_
_entity_poly.entity_id
_entity_poly.type
_entity_poly.pdbx_seq_one_letter_code
_entity_poly.pdbx_strand_id
1 'polypeptide(L)' 'GLELKGQMVHCPESDSILFVSSPFLNGLEGLTGRGLFISDIPLHDATRDVILVGEQARAQ' A
#
# COMPACT_ATOMS: atom_id res chain seq x y z
N GLY A 1 12.52 7.70 0.01
CA GLY A 1 12.00 6.95 -1.16
C GLY A 1 10.62 6.41 -0.84
N LEU A 2 9.90 5.87 -1.82
CA LEU A 2 8.69 5.09 -1.54
C LEU A 2 9.08 3.75 -0.92
N GLU A 3 8.58 3.47 0.27
CA GLU A 3 8.78 2.19 0.96
C GLU A 3 7.61 1.26 0.64
N LEU A 4 7.92 0.01 0.31
CA LEU A 4 6.96 -1.03 0.00
C LEU A 4 7.12 -2.16 1.00
N LYS A 5 6.00 -2.68 1.51
CA LYS A 5 5.98 -3.86 2.39
C LYS A 5 5.14 -4.94 1.73
N GLY A 6 5.68 -6.16 1.69
CA GLY A 6 5.07 -7.23 0.93
C GLY A 6 5.76 -8.57 1.10
N GLN A 7 5.38 -9.51 0.24
CA GLN A 7 5.87 -10.88 0.24
C GLN A 7 6.59 -11.18 -1.08
N MET A 8 7.69 -11.94 -0.97
CA MET A 8 8.36 -12.57 -2.12
C MET A 8 7.76 -13.94 -2.36
N VAL A 9 7.35 -14.20 -3.61
CA VAL A 9 6.74 -15.46 -4.06
C VAL A 9 7.59 -16.01 -5.19
N HIS A 10 8.05 -17.26 -5.04
CA HIS A 10 8.76 -17.95 -6.10
C HIS A 10 7.76 -18.45 -7.17
N CYS A 11 7.99 -18.09 -8.43
CA CYS A 11 7.21 -18.48 -9.59
C CYS A 11 8.04 -19.45 -10.45
N PRO A 12 7.87 -20.78 -10.29
CA PRO A 12 8.73 -21.77 -10.93
C PRO A 12 8.57 -21.84 -12.45
N GLU A 13 7.41 -21.47 -12.99
CA GLU A 13 7.12 -21.49 -14.43
C GLU A 13 8.00 -20.51 -15.22
N SER A 14 8.45 -19.43 -14.57
CA SER A 14 9.27 -18.37 -15.15
C SER A 14 10.64 -18.21 -14.48
N ASP A 15 11.00 -19.11 -13.56
CA ASP A 15 12.24 -19.05 -12.75
C ASP A 15 12.51 -17.66 -12.16
N SER A 16 11.50 -17.09 -11.51
CA SER A 16 11.55 -15.71 -11.01
C SER A 16 10.92 -15.55 -9.63
N ILE A 17 11.26 -14.46 -8.93
CA ILE A 17 10.60 -14.06 -7.68
C ILE A 17 9.67 -12.88 -7.96
N LEU A 18 8.37 -13.07 -7.75
CA LEU A 18 7.37 -12.01 -7.76
C LEU A 18 7.32 -11.34 -6.38
N PHE A 19 7.44 -10.01 -6.35
CA PHE A 19 7.22 -9.22 -5.15
C PHE A 19 5.81 -8.62 -5.18
N VAL A 20 4.93 -9.11 -4.30
CA VAL A 20 3.58 -8.58 -4.12
C VAL A 20 3.58 -7.69 -2.89
N SER A 21 3.27 -6.40 -3.04
CA SER A 21 3.45 -5.42 -1.97
C SER A 21 2.47 -4.26 -2.03
N SER A 22 2.29 -3.60 -0.89
CA SER A 22 1.56 -2.35 -0.75
C SER A 22 2.48 -1.25 -0.19
N PRO A 23 2.20 0.04 -0.50
CA PRO A 23 2.94 1.15 0.08
C PRO A 23 2.91 1.14 1.61
N PHE A 24 4.08 1.31 2.23
CA PHE A 24 4.19 1.48 3.69
C PHE A 24 4.12 2.97 4.04
N LEU A 25 2.97 3.39 4.59
CA LEU A 25 2.58 4.79 4.74
C LEU A 25 1.81 5.03 6.05
N ASN A 26 1.84 6.26 6.54
CA ASN A 26 1.11 6.71 7.73
C ASN A 26 -0.09 7.59 7.32
N GLY A 27 -1.11 6.99 6.70
CA GLY A 27 -2.34 7.71 6.32
C GLY A 27 -2.25 8.47 4.99
N LEU A 28 -3.23 9.36 4.74
CA LEU A 28 -3.38 10.09 3.47
C LEU A 28 -2.23 11.07 3.21
N GLU A 29 -1.73 11.71 4.26
CA GLU A 29 -0.59 12.64 4.16
C GLU A 29 0.68 11.94 3.65
N GLY A 30 0.86 10.66 4.05
CA GLY A 30 1.96 9.83 3.55
C GLY A 30 1.86 9.51 2.05
N LEU A 31 0.64 9.38 1.52
CA LEU A 31 0.39 9.17 0.09
C LEU A 31 0.72 10.43 -0.70
N THR A 32 0.11 11.56 -0.36
CA THR A 32 0.25 12.81 -1.11
C THR A 32 1.68 13.36 -1.05
N GLY A 33 2.36 13.21 0.08
CA GLY A 33 3.78 13.55 0.22
C GLY A 33 4.72 12.73 -0.69
N ARG A 34 4.23 11.63 -1.26
CA ARG A 34 4.94 10.77 -2.22
C ARG A 34 4.34 10.81 -3.63
N GLY A 35 3.38 11.71 -3.89
CA GLY A 35 2.71 11.84 -5.19
C GLY A 35 1.74 10.70 -5.52
N LEU A 36 1.31 9.94 -4.51
CA LEU A 36 0.33 8.86 -4.63
C LEU A 36 -1.05 9.36 -4.19
N PHE A 37 -2.08 8.68 -4.67
CA PHE A 37 -3.47 8.94 -4.33
C PHE A 37 -4.13 7.69 -3.77
N ILE A 38 -5.22 7.87 -3.02
CA ILE A 38 -5.99 6.74 -2.48
C ILE A 38 -6.59 5.86 -3.59
N SER A 39 -6.81 6.43 -4.79
CA SER A 39 -7.26 5.70 -5.98
C SER A 39 -6.23 4.69 -6.50
N ASP A 40 -4.95 4.87 -6.16
CA ASP A 40 -3.88 3.99 -6.60
C ASP A 40 -3.80 2.71 -5.74
N ILE A 41 -4.50 2.69 -4.59
CA ILE A 41 -4.64 1.50 -3.75
C ILE A 41 -5.93 0.75 -4.16
N PRO A 42 -5.83 -0.49 -4.65
CA PRO A 42 -7.00 -1.28 -5.08
C PRO A 42 -8.05 -1.47 -3.98
N LEU A 43 -9.32 -1.60 -4.36
CA LEU A 43 -10.44 -1.77 -3.41
C LEU A 43 -10.35 -3.04 -2.56
N HIS A 44 -9.66 -4.08 -3.03
CA HIS A 44 -9.48 -5.33 -2.30
C HIS A 44 -8.24 -5.32 -1.39
N ASP A 45 -7.41 -4.27 -1.45
CA ASP A 45 -6.24 -4.14 -0.60
C ASP A 45 -6.66 -3.53 0.75
N ALA A 46 -6.50 -4.30 1.82
CA ALA A 46 -6.86 -3.89 3.18
C ALA A 46 -6.12 -2.63 3.66
N THR A 47 -4.97 -2.29 3.07
CA THR A 47 -4.23 -1.06 3.36
C THR A 47 -5.10 0.18 3.10
N ARG A 48 -5.98 0.12 2.09
CA ARG A 48 -6.92 1.20 1.78
C ARG A 48 -7.84 1.50 2.95
N ASP A 49 -8.44 0.45 3.52
CA ASP A 49 -9.37 0.58 4.64
C ASP A 49 -8.65 1.08 5.89
N VAL A 50 -7.45 0.57 6.17
CA VAL A 50 -6.62 1.01 7.29
C VAL A 50 -6.30 2.50 7.20
N ILE A 51 -5.92 2.99 6.02
CA ILE A 51 -5.64 4.41 5.79
C ILE A 51 -6.89 5.25 6.07
N LEU A 52 -8.05 4.87 5.51
CA LEU A 52 -9.28 5.63 5.66
C LEU A 52 -9.79 5.65 7.12
N VAL A 53 -9.68 4.52 7.84
CA VAL A 53 -10.01 4.45 9.27
C VAL A 53 -9.10 5.37 10.08
N GLY A 54 -7.79 5.39 9.78
CA GLY A 54 -6.84 6.28 10.43
C GLY A 54 -7.18 7.77 10.26
N GLU A 55 -7.65 8.16 9.08
CA GLU A 55 -8.08 9.54 8.81
C GLU A 55 -9.39 9.90 9.51
N GLN A 56 -10.37 8.98 9.52
CA GLN A 56 -11.62 9.18 10.27
C GLN A 56 -11.36 9.40 11.76
N ALA A 57 -10.42 8.63 12.33
CA ALA A 57 -10.02 8.77 13.73
C ALA A 57 -9.35 10.11 14.04
N ARG A 58 -8.62 10.72 13.08
CA ARG A 58 -8.01 12.05 13.23
C ARG A 58 -9.01 13.21 13.09
N ALA A 59 -10.16 12.96 12.49
CA ALA A 59 -11.20 13.97 12.26
C ALA A 59 -12.21 14.10 13.42
N GLN A 60 -12.11 13.25 14.45
CA GLN A 60 -12.88 13.34 15.69
C GLN A 60 -12.07 14.01 16.80
#